data_AF-A0A259NLR0-F1
#
_entry.id   AF-A0A259NLR0-F1
#
_cell.length_a   1.000
_cell.length_b   1.000
_cell.length_c   1.000
_cell.angle_alpha   90.00
_cell.angle_beta   90.00
_cell.angle_gamma   90.00
#
_symmetry.space_group_name_H-M   'P 1'
#
loop_
_entity.id
_entity.type
_entity.pdbx_description
1 polymer ?
#
loop_
_entity_poly.entity_id
_entity_poly.type
_entity_poly.pdbx_seq_one_letter_code
_entity_poly.pdbx_strand_id
1 'polypeptide(L)'
;MKTTAYLAAMLTLSLSGCASFDAAQSIAADRTARAADEARQTAEWTLCNAISIGAWRRAYAADPARADGWRRLCAQPSEVPQ
;
A
#
# COMPACT_ATOMS: atom_id res chain seq x y z
N MET A 1 -13.42 11.14 49.55
CA MET A 1 -12.90 12.08 48.52
C MET A 1 -11.59 11.60 47.87
N LYS A 2 -10.61 11.05 48.62
CA LYS A 2 -9.34 10.56 48.02
C LYS A 2 -9.50 9.37 47.07
N THR A 3 -10.35 8.40 47.40
CA THR A 3 -10.59 7.19 46.58
C THR A 3 -11.22 7.48 45.21
N THR A 4 -12.12 8.46 45.13
CA THR A 4 -12.75 8.89 43.87
C THR A 4 -11.75 9.55 42.91
N ALA A 5 -10.75 10.26 43.44
CA ALA A 5 -9.71 10.90 42.64
C ALA A 5 -8.75 9.86 42.01
N TYR A 6 -8.42 8.78 42.73
CA TYR A 6 -7.58 7.71 42.18
C TYR A 6 -8.28 6.90 41.10
N LEU A 7 -9.58 6.63 41.26
CA LEU A 7 -10.40 5.97 40.23
C LEU A 7 -10.52 6.81 38.96
N ALA A 8 -10.75 8.13 39.12
CA ALA A 8 -10.78 9.04 37.98
C ALA A 8 -9.43 9.12 37.25
N ALA A 9 -8.31 9.13 38.00
CA ALA A 9 -6.97 9.13 37.41
C ALA A 9 -6.62 7.81 36.70
N MET A 10 -7.01 6.66 37.24
CA MET A 10 -6.82 5.39 36.52
C MET A 10 -7.64 5.32 35.23
N LEU A 11 -8.88 5.82 35.26
CA LEU A 11 -9.76 5.82 34.11
C LEU A 11 -9.19 6.68 32.97
N THR A 12 -8.68 7.87 33.26
CA THR A 12 -8.08 8.75 32.24
C THR A 12 -6.78 8.20 31.65
N LEU A 13 -5.95 7.49 32.43
CA LEU A 13 -4.79 6.77 31.90
C LEU A 13 -5.19 5.61 30.99
N SER A 14 -6.23 4.86 31.35
CA SER A 14 -6.71 3.75 30.49
C SER A 14 -7.32 4.22 29.17
N LEU A 15 -8.12 5.29 29.18
CA LEU A 15 -8.75 5.83 27.96
C LEU A 15 -7.73 6.50 27.02
N SER A 16 -6.71 7.17 27.56
CA SER A 16 -5.64 7.76 26.74
C SER A 16 -4.73 6.71 26.11
N GLY A 17 -4.52 5.56 26.77
CA GLY A 17 -3.80 4.41 26.20
C GLY A 17 -4.51 3.79 25.00
N CYS A 18 -5.82 3.57 25.06
CA CYS A 18 -6.57 3.02 23.92
C CYS A 18 -6.60 3.98 22.73
N ALA A 19 -6.89 5.26 22.95
CA ALA A 19 -6.94 6.26 21.88
C ALA A 19 -5.59 6.46 21.18
N SER A 20 -4.48 6.41 21.94
CA SER A 20 -3.13 6.50 21.37
C SER A 20 -2.70 5.23 20.63
N PHE A 21 -3.14 4.05 21.08
CA PHE A 21 -2.92 2.80 20.36
C PHE A 21 -3.65 2.76 19.02
N ASP A 22 -4.94 3.13 18.99
CA ASP A 22 -5.72 3.20 17.76
C ASP A 22 -5.12 4.19 16.75
N ALA A 23 -4.66 5.35 17.23
CA ALA A 23 -3.98 6.34 16.39
C ALA A 23 -2.60 5.85 15.90
N ALA A 24 -1.83 5.16 16.73
CA ALA A 24 -0.56 4.57 16.32
C ALA A 24 -0.76 3.45 15.29
N GLN A 25 -1.79 2.64 15.46
CA GLN A 25 -2.16 1.57 14.53
C GLN A 25 -2.64 2.13 13.19
N SER A 26 -3.46 3.18 13.18
CA SER A 26 -3.90 3.80 11.93
C SER A 26 -2.74 4.45 11.17
N ILE A 27 -1.84 5.16 11.87
CA ILE A 27 -0.64 5.73 11.25
C ILE A 27 0.28 4.63 10.70
N ALA A 28 0.45 3.54 11.43
CA ALA A 28 1.23 2.40 10.94
C ALA A 28 0.59 1.79 9.69
N ALA A 29 -0.73 1.57 9.70
CA ALA A 29 -1.48 1.06 8.55
C ALA A 29 -1.32 1.99 7.33
N ASP A 30 -1.51 3.30 7.50
CA ASP A 30 -1.37 4.29 6.43
C ASP A 30 0.05 4.29 5.83
N ARG A 31 1.08 4.23 6.68
CA ARG A 31 2.48 4.17 6.21
C ARG A 31 2.75 2.88 5.44
N THR A 32 2.24 1.74 5.91
CA THR A 32 2.39 0.47 5.20
C THR A 32 1.65 0.46 3.87
N ALA A 33 0.45 1.05 3.81
CA ALA A 33 -0.30 1.19 2.57
C ALA A 33 0.47 2.03 1.55
N ARG A 34 1.00 3.20 1.96
CA ARG A 34 1.82 4.05 1.09
C ARG A 34 3.07 3.34 0.57
N ALA A 35 3.79 2.64 1.45
CA ALA A 35 4.97 1.90 1.05
C ALA A 35 4.63 0.78 0.05
N ALA A 36 3.50 0.09 0.24
CA ALA A 36 3.02 -0.92 -0.70
C ALA A 36 2.64 -0.30 -2.06
N ASP A 37 2.01 0.88 -2.06
CA ASP A 37 1.66 1.60 -3.28
C ASP A 37 2.90 2.09 -4.05
N GLU A 38 3.92 2.60 -3.35
CA GLU A 38 5.20 2.98 -3.94
C GLU A 38 5.93 1.76 -4.54
N ALA A 39 5.93 0.64 -3.82
CA ALA A 39 6.50 -0.61 -4.31
C ALA A 39 5.77 -1.14 -5.54
N ARG A 40 4.42 -1.09 -5.54
CA ARG A 40 3.60 -1.45 -6.70
C ARG A 40 3.92 -0.57 -7.91
N GLN A 41 3.91 0.75 -7.73
CA GLN A 41 4.22 1.71 -8.80
C GLN A 41 5.62 1.48 -9.38
N THR A 42 6.61 1.24 -8.51
CA THR A 42 7.98 0.92 -8.94
C THR A 42 8.01 -0.38 -9.74
N ALA A 43 7.34 -1.43 -9.27
CA ALA A 43 7.27 -2.71 -9.97
C ALA A 43 6.60 -2.60 -11.34
N GLU A 44 5.47 -1.88 -11.43
CA GLU A 44 4.77 -1.62 -12.69
C GLU A 44 5.64 -0.80 -13.65
N TRP A 45 6.29 0.25 -13.16
CA TRP A 45 7.20 1.05 -13.99
C TRP A 45 8.34 0.20 -14.54
N THR A 46 9.00 -0.59 -13.68
CA THR A 46 10.08 -1.49 -14.11
C THR A 46 9.58 -2.50 -15.14
N LEU A 47 8.43 -3.13 -14.88
CA LEU A 47 7.84 -4.14 -15.76
C LEU A 47 7.45 -3.58 -17.14
N CYS A 48 6.92 -2.36 -17.19
CA CYS A 48 6.42 -1.77 -18.42
C CYS A 48 7.48 -0.98 -19.20
N ASN A 49 8.50 -0.42 -18.53
CA ASN A 49 9.44 0.51 -19.16
C ASN A 49 10.90 0.04 -19.12
N ALA A 50 11.30 -0.79 -18.15
CA ALA A 50 12.72 -1.13 -17.94
C ALA A 50 13.12 -2.53 -18.40
N ILE A 51 12.16 -3.43 -18.66
CA ILE A 51 12.49 -4.77 -19.13
C ILE A 51 13.06 -4.74 -20.56
N SER A 52 14.09 -5.55 -20.83
CA SER A 52 14.57 -5.74 -22.20
C SER A 52 13.62 -6.62 -23.00
N ILE A 53 13.62 -6.47 -24.33
CA ILE A 53 12.86 -7.34 -25.25
C ILE A 53 13.19 -8.82 -25.03
N GLY A 54 14.45 -9.15 -24.73
CA GLY A 54 14.88 -10.52 -24.45
C GLY A 54 14.27 -11.08 -23.16
N ALA A 55 14.19 -10.27 -22.09
CA ALA A 55 13.52 -10.65 -20.86
C ALA A 55 12.02 -10.83 -21.08
N TRP A 56 11.39 -9.90 -21.81
CA TRP A 56 9.98 -10.00 -22.17
C TRP A 56 9.66 -11.29 -22.93
N ARG A 57 10.47 -11.64 -23.93
CA ARG A 57 10.30 -12.86 -24.73
C ARG A 57 10.33 -14.13 -23.88
N ARG A 58 11.27 -14.24 -22.93
CA ARG A 58 11.37 -15.42 -22.06
C ARG A 58 10.21 -15.54 -21.07
N ALA A 59 9.68 -14.41 -20.59
CA ALA A 59 8.65 -14.40 -19.55
C ALA A 59 7.21 -14.47 -20.11
N TYR A 60 6.94 -13.82 -21.25
CA TYR A 60 5.58 -13.57 -21.74
C TYR A 60 5.30 -14.14 -23.13
N ALA A 61 6.28 -14.20 -24.06
CA ALA A 61 5.97 -14.47 -25.47
C ALA A 61 5.51 -15.91 -25.77
N ALA A 62 5.86 -16.88 -24.93
CA ALA A 62 5.47 -18.28 -25.12
C ALA A 62 3.99 -18.55 -24.79
N ASP A 63 3.35 -17.67 -24.01
CA ASP A 63 1.97 -17.82 -23.55
C ASP A 63 1.15 -16.60 -24.01
N PRO A 64 0.20 -16.79 -24.95
CA PRO A 64 -0.65 -15.70 -25.44
C PRO A 64 -1.40 -14.95 -24.33
N ALA A 65 -1.83 -15.64 -23.27
CA ALA A 65 -2.56 -15.02 -22.16
C ALA A 65 -1.64 -14.11 -21.33
N ARG A 66 -0.38 -14.51 -21.13
CA ARG A 66 0.62 -13.68 -20.45
C ARG A 66 1.01 -12.47 -21.27
N ALA A 67 1.22 -12.64 -22.57
CA ALA A 67 1.52 -11.54 -23.48
C ALA A 67 0.36 -10.52 -23.52
N ASP A 68 -0.87 -10.99 -23.58
CA ASP A 68 -2.07 -10.14 -23.52
C ASP A 68 -2.20 -9.42 -22.17
N GLY A 69 -1.99 -10.13 -21.06
CA GLY A 69 -2.00 -9.55 -19.71
C GLY A 69 -0.98 -8.42 -19.54
N TRP A 70 0.26 -8.63 -20.01
CA TRP A 70 1.28 -7.58 -20.02
C TRP A 70 0.84 -6.38 -20.87
N ARG A 71 0.28 -6.62 -22.07
CA ARG A 71 -0.21 -5.56 -22.96
C ARG A 71 -1.30 -4.72 -22.30
N ARG A 72 -2.25 -5.35 -21.60
CA ARG A 72 -3.33 -4.66 -20.90
C ARG A 72 -2.83 -3.87 -19.69
N LEU A 73 -1.90 -4.45 -18.93
CA LEU A 73 -1.31 -3.80 -17.75
C LEU A 73 -0.48 -2.58 -18.15
N CYS A 74 0.30 -2.68 -19.22
CA CYS A 74 1.25 -1.66 -19.64
C CYS A 74 0.70 -0.70 -20.72
N ALA A 75 -0.57 -0.84 -21.12
CA ALA A 75 -1.21 0.12 -21.99
C ALA A 75 -1.33 1.46 -21.26
N GLN A 76 -0.79 2.53 -21.84
CA GLN A 76 -0.99 3.87 -21.28
C GLN A 76 -2.49 4.23 -21.41
N PRO A 77 -3.12 4.73 -20.33
CA PRO A 77 -4.48 5.23 -20.44
C PRO A 77 -4.49 6.40 -21.43
N SER A 78 -5.26 6.26 -22.51
CA SER A 78 -5.62 7.39 -23.36
C SER A 78 -6.57 8.27 -22.55
N GLU A 79 -6.05 9.39 -22.05
CA GLU A 79 -6.80 10.46 -21.40
C GLU A 79 -7.32 10.13 -19.97
N VAL A 80 -6.72 10.80 -18.99
CA VAL A 80 -7.42 11.11 -17.74
C VAL A 80 -8.23 12.38 -18.02
N PRO A 81 -9.57 12.38 -17.98
CA PRO A 81 -10.33 13.61 -17.99
C PRO A 81 -9.86 14.49 -16.82
N GLN A 82 -9.44 15.72 -17.13
CA GLN A 82 -9.03 16.73 -16.14
C GLN A 82 -10.21 17.10 -15.24
#